data_AF-A0A327YHL3-F1
#
_entry.id   AF-A0A327YHL3-F1
#
_cell.length_a   1.000
_cell.length_b   1.000
_cell.length_c   1.000
_cell.angle_alpha   90.00
_cell.angle_beta   90.00
_cell.angle_gamma   90.00
#
_symmetry.space_group_name_H-M   'P 1'
#
loop_
_entity.id
_entity.type
_entity.pdbx_description
1 polymer ?
#
loop_
_entity_poly.entity_id
_entity_poly.type
_entity_poly.pdbx_seq_one_letter_code
_entity_poly.pdbx_strand_id
1 'polypeptide(L)'
;MKTFKLAALSIVHDDVHREEIALIDGLIINKEDGRNRWLIEMYLDKKYEERFLRLQQANEEFRLQVTISHKSNDPANMLATVRSITMMDEHMSVLMDGLLIRNKTDLAEIVLANLVEQGLQGEALLKEFKHQLHEIKGV
;
A
#
# COMPACT_ATOMS: atom_id res chain seq x y z
N MET A 1 -12.78 11.75 -9.64
CA MET A 1 -11.99 10.51 -9.72
C MET A 1 -11.16 10.55 -10.99
N LYS A 2 -9.88 10.15 -10.90
CA LYS A 2 -9.00 10.00 -12.07
C LYS A 2 -8.39 8.60 -12.08
N THR A 3 -8.40 7.99 -13.25
CA THR A 3 -7.93 6.62 -13.46
C THR A 3 -6.65 6.64 -14.29
N PHE A 4 -5.66 5.85 -13.87
CA PHE A 4 -4.35 5.78 -14.51
C PHE A 4 -3.91 4.32 -14.64
N LYS A 5 -3.02 4.07 -15.60
CA LYS A 5 -2.32 2.78 -15.68
C LYS A 5 -1.34 2.65 -14.51
N LEU A 6 -1.31 1.49 -13.86
CA LEU A 6 -0.24 1.12 -12.96
C LEU A 6 0.89 0.49 -13.78
N ALA A 7 1.98 1.24 -13.96
CA ALA A 7 3.06 0.83 -14.86
C ALA A 7 4.07 -0.12 -14.19
N ALA A 8 4.28 0.04 -12.88
CA ALA A 8 5.13 -0.83 -12.07
C ALA A 8 4.74 -0.72 -10.59
N LEU A 9 5.06 -1.74 -9.79
CA LEU A 9 4.83 -1.76 -8.36
C LEU A 9 5.91 -2.60 -7.68
N SER A 10 6.40 -2.09 -6.55
CA SER A 10 7.31 -2.82 -5.66
C SER A 10 6.83 -2.73 -4.22
N ILE A 11 6.96 -3.82 -3.47
CA ILE A 11 6.80 -3.83 -2.02
C ILE A 11 8.12 -3.38 -1.40
N VAL A 12 8.06 -2.40 -0.49
CA VAL A 12 9.24 -1.82 0.16
C VAL A 12 9.37 -2.43 1.54
N HIS A 13 10.45 -3.18 1.77
CA HIS A 13 10.73 -3.79 3.08
C HIS A 13 11.50 -2.80 3.96
N ASP A 14 12.58 -2.24 3.42
CA ASP A 14 13.39 -1.21 4.06
C ASP A 14 13.89 -0.18 3.03
N ASP A 15 14.82 0.69 3.43
CA ASP A 15 15.33 1.75 2.56
C ASP A 15 16.07 1.23 1.32
N VAL A 16 16.60 -0.01 1.37
CA VAL A 16 17.45 -0.63 0.33
C VAL A 16 16.72 -1.78 -0.37
N HIS A 17 15.96 -2.58 0.36
CA HIS A 17 15.32 -3.79 -0.15
C HIS A 17 13.90 -3.51 -0.65
N ARG A 18 13.75 -3.70 -1.97
CA ARG A 18 12.47 -3.58 -2.69
C ARG A 18 12.21 -4.87 -3.46
N GLU A 19 11.03 -5.43 -3.29
CA GLU A 19 10.55 -6.59 -4.03
C GLU A 19 9.68 -6.11 -5.20
N GLU A 20 10.20 -6.22 -6.42
CA GLU A 20 9.42 -5.88 -7.63
C GLU A 20 8.36 -6.95 -7.91
N ILE A 21 7.12 -6.50 -8.15
CA ILE A 21 6.00 -7.37 -8.48
C ILE A 21 5.81 -7.34 -10.00
N ALA A 22 5.94 -8.49 -10.65
CA ALA A 22 5.73 -8.62 -12.09
C ALA A 22 4.24 -8.53 -12.42
N LEU A 23 3.80 -7.33 -12.79
CA LEU A 23 2.42 -7.05 -13.20
C LEU A 23 2.13 -7.65 -14.59
N ILE A 24 1.01 -8.35 -14.73
CA ILE A 24 0.44 -8.67 -16.04
C ILE A 24 -0.30 -7.43 -16.56
N ASP A 25 -1.14 -6.85 -15.70
CA ASP A 25 -1.72 -5.52 -15.90
C ASP A 25 -2.03 -4.87 -14.55
N GLY A 26 -2.36 -3.58 -14.56
CA GLY A 26 -2.76 -2.89 -13.35
C GLY A 26 -3.38 -1.52 -13.58
N LEU A 27 -4.25 -1.16 -12.64
CA LEU A 27 -5.02 0.07 -12.61
C LEU A 27 -4.79 0.77 -11.28
N ILE A 28 -4.69 2.10 -11.30
CA ILE A 28 -4.64 2.89 -10.09
C ILE A 28 -5.56 4.11 -10.23
N ILE A 29 -6.40 4.34 -9.22
CA ILE A 29 -7.45 5.37 -9.24
C ILE A 29 -7.26 6.34 -8.09
N ASN A 30 -7.11 7.63 -8.41
CA ASN A 30 -7.19 8.70 -7.43
C ASN A 30 -8.67 8.97 -7.09
N LYS A 31 -9.04 8.83 -5.82
CA LYS A 31 -10.41 9.07 -5.36
C LYS A 31 -10.79 10.56 -5.40
N GLU A 32 -9.81 11.47 -5.42
CA GLU A 32 -9.99 12.92 -5.45
C GLU A 32 -10.87 13.47 -4.31
N ASP A 33 -10.82 12.82 -3.16
CA ASP A 33 -11.60 13.17 -1.95
C ASP A 33 -10.84 14.10 -0.98
N GLY A 34 -9.69 14.64 -1.42
CA GLY A 34 -8.81 15.48 -0.61
C GLY A 34 -8.00 14.74 0.45
N ARG A 35 -8.16 13.41 0.61
CA ARG A 35 -7.49 12.60 1.63
C ARG A 35 -6.31 11.78 1.10
N ASN A 36 -5.81 12.11 -0.10
CA ASN A 36 -4.73 11.36 -0.77
C ASN A 36 -5.01 9.85 -0.91
N ARG A 37 -6.28 9.44 -0.94
CA ARG A 37 -6.68 8.03 -1.07
C ARG A 37 -6.71 7.57 -2.52
N TRP A 38 -6.17 6.38 -2.74
CA TRP A 38 -6.11 5.70 -4.01
C TRP A 38 -6.67 4.29 -3.91
N LEU A 39 -7.17 3.79 -5.02
CA LEU A 39 -7.52 2.38 -5.18
C LEU A 39 -6.53 1.78 -6.17
N ILE A 40 -5.99 0.62 -5.85
CA ILE A 40 -4.99 -0.07 -6.68
C ILE A 40 -5.56 -1.44 -7.01
N GLU A 41 -5.59 -1.78 -8.29
CA GLU A 41 -5.92 -3.12 -8.75
C GLU A 41 -4.76 -3.68 -9.57
N MET A 42 -4.33 -4.89 -9.25
CA MET A 42 -3.25 -5.59 -9.94
C MET A 42 -3.77 -6.91 -10.47
N TYR A 43 -3.44 -7.21 -11.72
CA TYR A 43 -3.63 -8.53 -12.30
C TYR A 43 -2.27 -9.24 -12.36
N LEU A 44 -2.18 -10.38 -11.67
CA LEU A 44 -0.93 -11.07 -11.36
C LEU A 44 -1.01 -12.56 -11.67
N ASP A 45 0.16 -13.16 -11.84
CA ASP A 45 0.33 -14.61 -11.81
C ASP A 45 0.09 -15.16 -10.40
N LYS A 46 -0.51 -16.35 -10.32
CA LYS A 46 -0.86 -17.02 -9.07
C LYS A 46 0.33 -17.31 -8.14
N LYS A 47 1.58 -17.29 -8.63
CA LYS A 47 2.78 -17.42 -7.79
C LYS A 47 2.87 -16.42 -6.63
N TYR A 48 2.15 -15.29 -6.72
CA TYR A 48 2.09 -14.28 -5.66
C TYR A 48 0.98 -14.51 -4.62
N GLU A 49 0.19 -15.58 -4.76
CA GLU A 49 -0.97 -15.88 -3.89
C GLU A 49 -0.60 -15.91 -2.41
N GLU A 50 0.38 -16.72 -2.03
CA GLU A 50 0.82 -16.87 -0.63
C GLU A 50 1.31 -15.54 -0.05
N ARG A 51 1.94 -14.70 -0.88
CA ARG A 51 2.43 -13.37 -0.48
C ARG A 51 1.27 -12.45 -0.11
N PHE A 52 0.30 -12.28 -1.00
CA PHE A 52 -0.80 -11.34 -0.77
C PHE A 52 -1.85 -11.86 0.21
N LEU A 53 -2.06 -13.18 0.31
CA LEU A 53 -2.92 -13.77 1.34
C LEU A 53 -2.36 -13.50 2.74
N ARG A 54 -1.04 -13.60 2.95
CA ARG A 54 -0.42 -13.23 4.23
C ARG A 54 -0.64 -11.76 4.57
N LEU A 55 -0.37 -10.87 3.62
CA LEU A 55 -0.59 -9.42 3.80
C LEU A 55 -2.07 -9.11 4.13
N GLN A 56 -3.01 -9.81 3.48
CA GLN A 56 -4.43 -9.67 3.77
C GLN A 56 -4.80 -10.19 5.17
N GLN A 57 -4.33 -11.37 5.54
CA GLN A 57 -4.65 -12.01 6.82
C GLN A 57 -4.09 -11.25 8.03
N ALA A 58 -2.89 -10.69 7.88
CA ALA A 58 -2.28 -9.87 8.92
C ALA A 58 -3.00 -8.52 9.09
N ASN A 59 -3.82 -8.11 8.10
CA ASN A 59 -4.40 -6.76 8.01
C ASN A 59 -3.33 -5.67 8.23
N GLU A 60 -2.12 -5.95 7.77
CA GLU A 60 -0.96 -5.11 7.95
C GLU A 60 -0.92 -4.04 6.87
N GLU A 61 -0.67 -2.80 7.29
CA GLU A 61 -0.30 -1.73 6.39
C GLU A 61 1.15 -1.93 5.95
N PHE A 62 1.41 -1.96 4.65
CA PHE A 62 2.75 -2.11 4.09
C PHE A 62 3.08 -1.02 3.08
N ARG A 63 4.38 -0.77 2.90
CA ARG A 63 4.87 0.25 1.98
C ARG A 63 4.91 -0.28 0.55
N LEU A 64 4.38 0.53 -0.36
CA LEU A 64 4.46 0.35 -1.79
C LEU A 64 5.20 1.49 -2.44
N GLN A 65 5.89 1.17 -3.51
CA GLN A 65 6.35 2.12 -4.49
C GLN A 65 5.63 1.83 -5.81
N VAL A 66 4.89 2.81 -6.33
CA VAL A 66 4.06 2.65 -7.54
C VAL A 66 4.47 3.63 -8.63
N THR A 67 4.64 3.15 -9.85
CA THR A 67 4.90 4.01 -11.00
C THR A 67 3.62 4.18 -11.80
N ILE A 68 3.18 5.44 -11.96
CA ILE A 68 1.87 5.76 -12.54
C ILE A 68 2.05 6.20 -14.01
N SER A 69 1.18 5.70 -14.89
CA SER A 69 1.11 5.97 -16.34
C SER A 69 2.26 5.39 -17.16
N HIS A 70 3.52 5.75 -16.88
CA HIS A 70 4.69 5.35 -17.66
C HIS A 70 5.84 4.90 -16.77
N LYS A 71 6.53 3.80 -17.13
CA LYS A 71 7.64 3.23 -16.34
C LYS A 71 8.81 4.20 -16.11
N SER A 72 8.97 5.22 -16.96
CA SER A 72 10.00 6.25 -16.81
C SER A 72 9.67 7.32 -15.78
N ASN A 73 8.44 7.34 -15.26
CA ASN A 73 8.03 8.32 -14.25
C ASN A 73 8.63 7.98 -12.89
N ASP A 74 8.90 9.02 -12.11
CA ASP A 74 9.32 8.85 -10.73
C ASP A 74 8.24 8.08 -9.95
N PRO A 75 8.61 7.02 -9.23
CA PRO A 75 7.62 6.25 -8.49
C PRO A 75 7.12 7.01 -7.24
N ALA A 76 5.84 6.85 -6.94
CA ALA A 76 5.19 7.39 -5.76
C ALA A 76 5.23 6.39 -4.60
N ASN A 77 5.51 6.88 -3.39
CA ASN A 77 5.45 6.06 -2.17
C ASN A 77 4.04 6.07 -1.59
N MET A 78 3.54 4.91 -1.21
CA MET A 78 2.21 4.77 -0.62
C MET A 78 2.22 3.78 0.52
N LEU A 79 1.32 3.99 1.49
CA LEU A 79 0.92 2.95 2.43
C LEU A 79 -0.27 2.20 1.83
N ALA A 80 -0.31 0.88 1.92
CA ALA A 80 -1.38 0.09 1.35
C ALA A 80 -1.84 -1.03 2.27
N THR A 81 -3.11 -1.39 2.13
CA THR A 81 -3.71 -2.57 2.76
C THR A 81 -4.43 -3.39 1.70
N VAL A 82 -4.32 -4.72 1.78
CA VAL A 82 -5.06 -5.61 0.88
C VAL A 82 -6.53 -5.63 1.27
N ARG A 83 -7.39 -5.17 0.35
CA ARG A 83 -8.84 -5.14 0.55
C ARG A 83 -9.49 -6.47 0.19
N SER A 84 -9.12 -7.02 -0.97
CA SER A 84 -9.66 -8.29 -1.45
C SER A 84 -8.75 -8.94 -2.48
N ILE A 85 -8.76 -10.26 -2.50
CA ILE A 85 -8.07 -11.07 -3.51
C ILE A 85 -9.13 -11.90 -4.24
N THR A 86 -9.12 -11.84 -5.56
CA THR A 86 -10.00 -12.65 -6.42
C THR A 86 -9.14 -13.64 -7.18
N MET A 87 -9.31 -14.92 -6.86
CA MET A 87 -8.60 -16.01 -7.53
C MET A 87 -9.27 -16.35 -8.86
N MET A 88 -8.45 -16.55 -9.88
CA MET A 88 -8.81 -17.14 -11.17
C MET A 88 -7.94 -18.38 -11.35
N ASP A 89 -7.96 -19.01 -12.54
CA ASP A 89 -7.23 -20.27 -12.78
C ASP A 89 -5.73 -20.16 -12.44
N GLU A 90 -4.93 -19.59 -13.35
CA GLU A 90 -3.47 -19.39 -13.21
C GLU A 90 -3.12 -17.95 -12.77
N HIS A 91 -4.13 -17.15 -12.47
CA HIS A 91 -3.98 -15.72 -12.21
C HIS A 91 -4.80 -15.28 -11.00
N MET A 92 -4.54 -14.06 -10.54
CA MET A 92 -5.27 -13.42 -9.46
C MET A 92 -5.41 -11.93 -9.69
N SER A 93 -6.52 -11.35 -9.23
CA SER A 93 -6.66 -9.90 -9.06
C SER A 93 -6.50 -9.55 -7.58
N VAL A 94 -5.69 -8.54 -7.29
CA VAL A 94 -5.49 -8.00 -5.94
C VAL A 94 -5.98 -6.56 -5.92
N LEU A 95 -6.99 -6.30 -5.09
CA LEU A 95 -7.51 -4.98 -4.84
C LEU A 95 -6.97 -4.46 -3.50
N MET A 96 -6.43 -3.25 -3.52
CA MET A 96 -5.83 -2.61 -2.34
C MET A 96 -6.33 -1.18 -2.19
N ASP A 97 -6.51 -0.77 -0.95
CA ASP A 97 -6.63 0.65 -0.61
C ASP A 97 -5.22 1.20 -0.40
N GLY A 98 -4.93 2.34 -1.03
CA GLY A 98 -3.64 3.01 -0.97
C GLY A 98 -3.75 4.44 -0.47
N LEU A 99 -2.71 4.91 0.21
CA LEU A 99 -2.61 6.26 0.75
C LEU A 99 -1.26 6.85 0.37
N LEU A 100 -1.29 7.91 -0.45
CA LEU A 100 -0.09 8.53 -0.98
C LEU A 100 0.70 9.26 0.11
N ILE A 101 1.99 8.96 0.23
CA ILE A 101 2.93 9.56 1.18
C ILE A 101 3.80 10.57 0.43
N ARG A 102 3.71 11.87 0.76
CA ARG A 102 4.54 12.91 0.10
C ARG A 102 5.83 13.19 0.86
N ASN A 103 5.82 13.04 2.18
CA ASN A 103 6.99 13.24 3.04
C ASN A 103 6.87 12.42 4.35
N LYS A 104 7.90 12.47 5.21
CA LYS A 104 7.93 11.74 6.49
C LYS A 104 6.89 12.23 7.51
N THR A 105 6.56 13.52 7.50
CA THR A 105 5.55 14.11 8.38
C THR A 105 4.16 13.61 7.99
N ASP A 106 3.84 13.56 6.70
CA ASP A 106 2.59 13.01 6.19
C ASP A 106 2.38 11.56 6.67
N LEU A 107 3.43 10.73 6.65
CA LEU A 107 3.33 9.36 7.17
C LEU A 107 2.95 9.32 8.65
N ALA A 108 3.57 10.17 9.48
CA ALA A 108 3.26 10.25 10.90
C ALA A 108 1.81 10.71 11.13
N GLU A 109 1.34 11.70 10.37
CA GLU A 109 -0.05 12.17 10.46
C GLU A 109 -1.06 11.09 10.06
N ILE A 110 -0.75 10.32 9.01
CA ILE A 110 -1.56 9.20 8.53
C ILE A 110 -1.71 8.12 9.61
N VAL A 111 -0.59 7.64 10.16
CA VAL A 111 -0.60 6.60 11.20
C VAL A 111 -1.38 7.08 12.41
N LEU A 112 -1.16 8.33 12.84
CA LEU A 112 -1.88 8.89 13.98
C LEU A 112 -3.39 8.98 13.72
N ALA A 113 -3.80 9.44 12.55
CA ALA A 113 -5.21 9.56 12.19
C ALA A 113 -5.92 8.20 12.20
N ASN A 114 -5.29 7.16 11.61
CA ASN A 114 -5.82 5.79 11.61
C ASN A 114 -6.01 5.26 13.03
N LEU A 115 -5.04 5.46 13.93
CA LEU A 115 -5.14 5.00 15.32
C LEU A 115 -6.22 5.73 16.12
N VAL A 116 -6.40 7.02 15.86
CA VAL A 116 -7.48 7.82 16.47
C VAL A 116 -8.86 7.37 15.95
N GLU A 117 -9.00 7.07 14.66
CA GLU A 117 -10.24 6.53 14.09
C GLU A 117 -10.58 5.14 14.66
N GLN A 118 -9.57 4.34 15.02
CA GLN A 118 -9.73 3.08 15.76
C GLN A 118 -10.08 3.27 17.25
N GLY A 119 -10.12 4.51 17.74
CA GLY A 119 -10.50 4.86 19.11
C GLY A 119 -9.38 4.73 20.15
N LEU A 120 -8.12 4.55 19.72
CA LEU A 120 -6.99 4.53 20.65
C LEU A 120 -6.74 5.93 21.25
N GLN A 121 -6.43 5.95 22.55
CA GLN A 121 -6.18 7.18 23.30
C GLN A 121 -5.07 6.98 24.34
N GLY A 122 -4.53 8.09 24.86
CA GLY A 122 -3.57 8.09 25.98
C GLY A 122 -2.30 7.29 25.68
N GLU A 123 -1.82 6.53 26.66
CA GLU A 123 -0.59 5.74 26.51
C GLU A 123 -0.70 4.63 25.46
N ALA A 124 -1.89 4.05 25.27
CA ALA A 124 -2.11 3.01 24.27
C ALA A 124 -1.87 3.55 22.85
N LEU A 125 -2.37 4.76 22.56
CA LEU A 125 -2.12 5.44 21.30
C LEU A 125 -0.63 5.71 21.09
N LEU A 126 0.07 6.23 22.10
CA LEU A 126 1.50 6.53 22.01
C LEU A 126 2.36 5.29 21.78
N LYS A 127 2.01 4.17 22.43
CA LYS A 127 2.72 2.89 22.27
C LYS A 127 2.54 2.36 20.85
N GLU A 128 1.30 2.30 20.37
CA GLU A 128 0.99 1.76 19.04
C GLU A 128 1.54 2.65 17.93
N PHE A 129 1.45 3.97 18.09
CA PHE A 129 2.02 4.94 17.16
C PHE A 129 3.53 4.76 16.99
N LYS A 130 4.28 4.58 18.09
CA LYS A 130 5.72 4.34 18.04
C LYS A 130 6.05 2.99 17.39
N HIS A 131 5.24 1.97 17.68
CA HIS A 131 5.41 0.64 17.11
C HIS A 131 5.25 0.67 15.58
N GLN A 132 4.12 1.18 15.08
CA GLN A 132 3.85 1.26 13.65
C GLN A 132 4.84 2.16 12.91
N LEU A 133 5.25 3.29 13.51
CA LEU A 133 6.30 4.13 12.90
C LEU A 133 7.66 3.44 12.80
N HIS A 134 8.00 2.50 13.68
CA HIS A 134 9.24 1.73 13.58
C HIS A 134 9.14 0.60 12.58
N GLU A 135 8.06 -0.18 12.61
CA GLU A 135 7.75 -1.23 11.63
C GLU A 135 7.76 -0.67 10.20
N ILE A 136 7.06 0.46 9.98
CA ILE A 136 7.01 1.11 8.66
C ILE A 136 8.36 1.70 8.26
N LYS A 137 9.27 1.99 9.20
CA LYS A 137 10.63 2.46 8.87
C LYS A 137 11.56 1.32 8.45
N GLY A 138 11.27 0.06 8.78
CA GLY A 138 12.14 -1.08 8.48
C GLY A 138 13.49 -1.00 9.22
N VAL A 139 13.45 -0.93 10.55
CA VAL A 139 14.64 -1.03 11.43
C VAL A 139 14.48 -2.21 12.38
#